data_AF-A0A451ES72-F1
#
_entry.id   AF-A0A451ES72-F1
#
_cell.length_a   1.000
_cell.length_b   1.000
_cell.length_c   1.000
_cell.angle_alpha   90.00
_cell.angle_beta   90.00
_cell.angle_gamma   90.00
#
_symmetry.space_group_name_H-M   'P 1'
#
loop_
_entity.id
_entity.type
_entity.pdbx_description
1 polymer ?
#
loop_
_entity_poly.entity_id
_entity_poly.type
_entity_poly.pdbx_seq_one_letter_code
_entity_poly.pdbx_strand_id
1 'polypeptide(L)'
;LTRCGIGRLLLFDYDRVELANMNRLFYRPSQAGMNKVTAAIQTLRAINPDVEMFPFNYDITNLINFEIFSEAITNMSQTGDKVNLLLSCVDNFEARMAINAACNEYNIPWFESGVAENA
;
A
#
# COMPACT_ATOMS: atom_id res chain seq x y z
N LEU A 1 -4.25 5.31 10.30
CA LEU A 1 -3.27 4.36 10.89
C LEU A 1 -2.03 5.07 11.44
N THR A 2 -1.25 5.80 10.64
CA THR A 2 -0.02 6.50 11.12
C THR A 2 -0.26 7.42 12.32
N ARG A 3 -1.31 8.27 12.25
CA ARG A 3 -1.70 9.15 13.37
C ARG A 3 -2.15 8.40 14.62
N CYS A 4 -2.55 7.13 14.49
CA CYS A 4 -2.96 6.28 15.60
C CYS A 4 -1.77 5.49 16.20
N GLY A 5 -0.56 5.64 15.66
CA GLY A 5 0.62 4.92 16.16
C GLY A 5 0.67 3.44 15.79
N ILE A 6 0.19 3.06 14.60
CA ILE A 6 0.41 1.70 14.10
C ILE A 6 1.92 1.40 14.08
N GLY A 7 2.34 0.22 14.50
CA GLY A 7 3.78 -0.09 14.58
C GLY A 7 4.47 -0.04 13.21
N ARG A 8 3.79 -0.50 12.15
CA ARG A 8 4.35 -0.60 10.82
C ARG A 8 3.33 -0.45 9.70
N LEU A 9 3.76 0.10 8.57
CA LEU A 9 3.02 0.13 7.31
C LEU A 9 3.88 -0.32 6.13
N LEU A 10 3.35 -1.26 5.34
CA LEU A 10 3.86 -1.59 4.01
C LEU A 10 2.94 -0.91 3.00
N LEU A 11 3.49 -0.16 2.06
CA LEU A 11 2.72 0.56 1.04
C LEU A 11 3.12 0.03 -0.34
N PHE A 12 2.13 -0.45 -1.10
CA PHE A 12 2.30 -0.95 -2.47
C PHE A 12 1.49 -0.07 -3.42
N ASP A 13 2.16 0.59 -4.36
CA ASP A 13 1.54 1.37 -5.43
C ASP A 13 2.60 1.59 -6.51
N TYR A 14 2.27 1.35 -7.78
CA TYR A 14 3.22 1.51 -8.89
C TYR A 14 3.15 2.88 -9.57
N ASP A 15 2.14 3.68 -9.26
CA ASP A 15 1.89 4.95 -9.91
C ASP A 15 2.76 6.08 -9.39
N ARG A 16 2.74 7.16 -10.16
CA ARG A 16 3.27 8.46 -9.76
C ARG A 16 2.14 9.39 -9.34
N VAL A 17 2.49 10.38 -8.53
CA VAL A 17 1.60 11.47 -8.15
C VAL A 17 1.37 12.34 -9.38
N GLU A 18 0.11 12.54 -9.74
CA GLU A 18 -0.30 13.43 -10.82
C GLU A 18 -1.05 14.65 -10.27
N LEU A 19 -1.05 15.76 -11.04
CA LEU A 19 -1.86 16.94 -10.67
C LEU A 19 -3.36 16.61 -10.61
N ALA A 20 -3.81 15.65 -11.41
CA ALA A 20 -5.17 15.14 -11.35
C ALA A 20 -5.52 14.51 -9.98
N ASN A 21 -4.54 14.14 -9.16
CA ASN A 21 -4.78 13.63 -7.80
C ASN A 21 -5.01 14.73 -6.76
N MET A 22 -4.85 16.02 -7.11
CA MET A 22 -4.98 17.14 -6.17
C MET A 22 -6.43 17.48 -5.81
N ASN A 23 -7.40 16.94 -6.55
CA ASN A 23 -8.81 16.97 -6.14
C ASN A 23 -9.11 15.99 -4.98
N ARG A 24 -8.15 15.10 -4.64
CA ARG A 24 -8.21 14.19 -3.50
C ARG A 24 -7.31 14.71 -2.38
N LEU A 25 -7.62 14.30 -1.15
CA LEU A 25 -6.80 14.63 0.01
C LEU A 25 -5.44 13.90 -0.08
N PHE A 26 -4.49 14.36 0.74
CA PHE A 26 -3.17 13.76 1.03
C PHE A 26 -1.96 14.28 0.24
N TYR A 27 -1.94 14.15 -1.10
CA TYR A 27 -0.79 14.60 -1.90
C TYR A 27 -0.77 16.12 -2.10
N ARG A 28 0.42 16.68 -2.37
CA ARG A 28 0.62 18.13 -2.63
C ARG A 28 1.10 18.37 -4.07
N PRO A 29 0.81 19.54 -4.68
CA PRO A 29 1.27 19.85 -6.04
C PRO A 29 2.79 19.72 -6.21
N SER A 30 3.56 20.06 -5.17
CA SER A 30 5.03 19.95 -5.15
C SER A 30 5.54 18.50 -5.21
N GLN A 31 4.68 17.50 -5.03
CA GLN A 31 5.03 16.08 -5.10
C GLN A 31 4.72 15.45 -6.46
N ALA A 32 4.16 16.22 -7.41
CA ALA A 32 3.85 15.72 -8.74
C ALA A 32 5.10 15.12 -9.43
N GLY A 33 4.92 13.97 -10.07
CA GLY A 33 5.99 13.19 -10.70
C GLY A 33 6.74 12.23 -9.76
N MET A 34 6.60 12.36 -8.45
CA MET A 34 7.16 11.39 -7.50
C MET A 34 6.35 10.10 -7.52
N ASN A 35 7.00 8.97 -7.22
CA ASN A 35 6.29 7.73 -6.92
C ASN A 35 5.34 7.94 -5.74
N LYS A 36 4.10 7.43 -5.84
CA LYS A 36 3.06 7.62 -4.82
C LYS A 36 3.49 7.11 -3.46
N VAL A 37 4.13 5.94 -3.39
CA VAL A 37 4.64 5.38 -2.13
C VAL A 37 5.74 6.24 -1.50
N THR A 38 6.63 6.81 -2.31
CA THR A 38 7.73 7.67 -1.82
C THR A 38 7.17 8.98 -1.27
N ALA A 39 6.28 9.64 -2.02
CA ALA A 39 5.63 10.87 -1.59
C ALA A 39 4.80 10.64 -0.32
N ALA A 40 4.10 9.49 -0.22
CA ALA A 40 3.34 9.11 0.96
C ALA A 40 4.25 8.96 2.18
N ILE A 41 5.34 8.20 2.08
CA ILE A 41 6.26 7.99 3.21
C ILE A 41 6.88 9.30 3.69
N GLN A 42 7.26 10.22 2.79
CA GLN A 42 7.79 11.52 3.20
C GLN A 42 6.77 12.28 4.07
N THR A 43 5.51 12.34 3.64
CA THR A 43 4.43 12.98 4.41
C THR A 43 4.17 12.25 5.72
N LEU A 44 4.08 10.91 5.70
CA LEU A 44 3.73 10.11 6.87
C LEU A 44 4.83 10.10 7.94
N ARG A 45 6.10 10.03 7.56
CA ARG A 45 7.24 10.12 8.50
C ARG A 45 7.29 11.46 9.23
N ALA A 46 6.94 12.55 8.54
CA ALA A 46 6.83 13.87 9.17
C ALA A 46 5.64 13.95 10.15
N ILE A 47 4.61 13.12 9.99
CA ILE A 47 3.45 13.05 10.89
C ILE A 47 3.75 12.22 12.13
N ASN A 48 4.37 11.05 11.97
CA ASN A 48 4.75 10.19 13.08
C ASN A 48 6.00 9.38 12.72
N PRO A 49 7.19 9.74 13.26
CA PRO A 49 8.45 9.07 12.95
C PRO A 49 8.58 7.69 13.60
N ASP A 50 7.73 7.35 14.58
CA ASP A 50 7.80 6.08 15.31
C ASP A 50 7.24 4.90 14.48
N VAL A 51 6.48 5.19 13.43
CA VAL A 51 5.90 4.17 12.54
C VAL A 51 6.96 3.70 11.55
N GLU A 52 7.23 2.40 11.54
CA GLU A 52 8.12 1.79 10.55
C GLU A 52 7.42 1.73 9.18
N MET A 53 8.04 2.22 8.12
CA MET A 53 7.39 2.35 6.80
C MET A 53 8.27 1.79 5.67
N PHE A 54 7.66 0.93 4.86
CA PHE A 54 8.30 0.26 3.72
C PHE A 54 7.55 0.59 2.42
N PRO A 55 8.19 1.31 1.48
CA PRO A 55 7.61 1.59 0.17
C PRO A 55 7.95 0.50 -0.84
N PHE A 56 6.94 0.05 -1.59
CA PHE A 56 7.09 -0.89 -2.68
C PHE A 56 6.46 -0.29 -3.95
N ASN A 57 7.32 0.21 -4.85
CA ASN A 57 6.89 0.88 -6.08
C ASN A 57 6.87 -0.07 -7.28
N TYR A 58 5.93 -1.01 -7.28
CA TYR A 58 5.76 -1.96 -8.36
C TYR A 58 4.32 -2.49 -8.41
N ASP A 59 3.95 -3.02 -9.56
CA ASP A 59 2.64 -3.63 -9.79
C ASP A 59 2.65 -5.07 -9.26
N ILE A 60 1.76 -5.37 -8.31
CA ILE A 60 1.66 -6.67 -7.63
C ILE A 60 1.07 -7.78 -8.53
N THR A 61 0.51 -7.44 -9.70
CA THR A 61 -0.16 -8.41 -10.59
C THR A 61 0.81 -9.21 -11.44
N ASN A 62 2.00 -8.66 -11.71
CA ASN A 62 3.05 -9.36 -12.44
C ASN A 62 3.60 -10.52 -11.59
N LEU A 63 3.81 -11.69 -12.19
CA LEU A 63 4.26 -12.91 -11.51
C LEU A 63 5.48 -12.69 -10.59
N ILE A 64 6.53 -12.02 -11.09
CA ILE A 64 7.76 -11.78 -10.30
C ILE A 64 7.46 -10.87 -9.11
N ASN A 65 6.68 -9.82 -9.33
CA ASN A 65 6.32 -8.88 -8.29
C ASN A 65 5.33 -9.46 -7.28
N PHE A 66 4.48 -10.40 -7.71
CA PHE A 66 3.55 -11.12 -6.86
C PHE A 66 4.28 -12.00 -5.85
N GLU A 67 5.37 -12.66 -6.27
CA GLU A 67 6.26 -13.40 -5.35
C GLU A 67 6.88 -12.46 -4.31
N ILE A 68 7.43 -11.32 -4.74
CA ILE A 68 8.02 -10.31 -3.84
C ILE A 68 6.95 -9.73 -2.88
N PHE A 69 5.74 -9.47 -3.37
CA PHE A 69 4.61 -9.03 -2.56
C PHE A 69 4.24 -10.09 -1.51
N SER A 70 4.17 -11.35 -1.91
CA SER A 70 3.82 -12.48 -1.03
C SER A 70 4.87 -12.67 0.06
N GLU A 71 6.16 -12.58 -0.28
CA GLU A 71 7.26 -12.60 0.69
C GLU A 71 7.17 -11.40 1.65
N ALA A 72 6.90 -10.20 1.13
CA ALA A 72 6.82 -9.00 1.94
C ALA A 72 5.69 -9.06 2.98
N ILE A 73 4.51 -9.58 2.60
CA ILE A 73 3.37 -9.67 3.53
C ILE A 73 3.47 -10.85 4.50
N THR A 74 4.36 -11.82 4.26
CA THR A 74 4.52 -13.01 5.11
C THR A 74 5.74 -12.97 6.03
N ASN A 75 6.83 -12.28 5.64
CA ASN A 75 8.12 -12.44 6.32
C ASN A 75 8.79 -11.15 6.80
N MET A 76 8.24 -9.97 6.51
CA MET A 76 8.95 -8.70 6.81
C MET A 76 8.94 -8.30 8.30
N SER A 77 8.28 -9.03 9.19
CA SER A 77 8.34 -8.72 10.63
C SER A 77 9.65 -9.16 11.28
N GLN A 78 10.04 -8.44 12.34
CA GLN A 78 11.26 -8.78 13.08
C GLN A 78 11.18 -10.19 13.67
N THR A 79 9.96 -10.72 13.84
CA THR A 79 9.66 -12.07 14.29
C THR A 79 9.49 -13.07 13.14
N GLY A 80 9.54 -12.62 11.87
CA GLY A 80 9.28 -13.46 10.69
C GLY A 80 7.80 -13.79 10.46
N ASP A 81 6.90 -13.15 11.21
CA ASP A 81 5.45 -13.26 11.06
C ASP A 81 4.89 -12.41 9.91
N LYS A 82 3.76 -12.87 9.39
CA LYS A 82 2.92 -12.16 8.42
C LYS A 82 2.33 -10.86 8.97
N VAL A 83 1.90 -9.98 8.06
CA VAL A 83 1.14 -8.79 8.41
C VAL A 83 -0.15 -9.18 9.15
N ASN A 84 -0.53 -8.38 10.15
CA ASN A 84 -1.74 -8.66 10.94
C ASN A 84 -3.04 -8.37 10.18
N LEU A 85 -2.98 -7.45 9.20
CA LEU A 85 -4.11 -7.01 8.40
C LEU A 85 -3.60 -6.47 7.06
N LEU A 86 -4.29 -6.81 5.98
CA LEU A 86 -4.09 -6.20 4.67
C LEU A 86 -5.30 -5.31 4.31
N LEU A 87 -5.04 -4.13 3.74
CA LEU A 87 -6.09 -3.23 3.26
C LEU A 87 -5.95 -3.07 1.74
N SER A 88 -6.98 -3.49 1.01
CA SER A 88 -7.07 -3.28 -0.44
C SER A 88 -7.79 -1.96 -0.72
N CYS A 89 -7.04 -1.02 -1.30
CA CYS A 89 -7.50 0.32 -1.70
C CYS A 89 -7.29 0.56 -3.20
N VAL A 90 -7.30 -0.51 -4.00
CA VAL A 90 -7.04 -0.49 -5.44
C VAL A 90 -8.32 -0.24 -6.25
N ASP A 91 -8.18 0.25 -7.47
CA ASP A 91 -9.30 0.61 -8.33
C ASP A 91 -9.66 -0.48 -9.36
N ASN A 92 -8.74 -1.38 -9.68
CA ASN A 92 -8.92 -2.40 -10.71
C ASN A 92 -9.13 -3.82 -10.13
N PHE A 93 -9.86 -4.65 -10.89
CA PHE A 93 -10.19 -6.03 -10.47
C PHE A 93 -8.98 -6.96 -10.44
N GLU A 94 -7.98 -6.76 -11.30
CA GLU A 94 -6.82 -7.64 -11.38
C GLU A 94 -6.00 -7.59 -10.07
N ALA A 95 -5.72 -6.40 -9.57
CA ALA A 95 -5.07 -6.20 -8.28
C ALA A 95 -5.92 -6.74 -7.12
N ARG A 96 -7.26 -6.57 -7.16
CA ARG A 96 -8.16 -7.18 -6.15
C ARG A 96 -8.04 -8.70 -6.14
N MET A 97 -7.98 -9.33 -7.31
CA MET A 97 -7.84 -10.78 -7.42
C MET A 97 -6.48 -11.28 -6.95
N ALA A 98 -5.39 -10.56 -7.27
CA ALA A 98 -4.06 -10.87 -6.76
C ALA A 98 -4.03 -10.82 -5.22
N ILE A 99 -4.56 -9.75 -4.63
CA ILE A 99 -4.67 -9.60 -3.17
C ILE A 99 -5.50 -10.73 -2.56
N ASN A 100 -6.65 -11.05 -3.15
CA ASN A 100 -7.52 -12.13 -2.68
C ASN A 100 -6.80 -13.49 -2.73
N ALA A 101 -6.05 -13.78 -3.80
CA ALA A 101 -5.28 -15.02 -3.91
C ALA A 101 -4.25 -15.14 -2.79
N ALA A 102 -3.43 -14.10 -2.58
CA ALA A 102 -2.42 -14.09 -1.52
C ALA A 102 -3.03 -14.19 -0.12
N CYS A 103 -4.11 -13.45 0.15
CA CYS A 103 -4.74 -13.47 1.47
C CYS A 103 -5.40 -14.83 1.78
N ASN A 104 -5.99 -15.49 0.78
CA ASN A 104 -6.53 -16.84 0.94
C ASN A 104 -5.43 -17.88 1.16
N GLU A 105 -4.32 -17.78 0.41
CA GLU A 105 -3.19 -18.71 0.54
C GLU A 105 -2.51 -18.62 1.91
N TYR A 106 -2.22 -17.41 2.39
CA TYR A 106 -1.48 -17.19 3.64
C TYR A 106 -2.38 -16.95 4.86
N ASN A 107 -3.70 -17.05 4.68
CA ASN A 107 -4.72 -16.82 5.70
C ASN A 107 -4.52 -15.47 6.40
N ILE A 108 -4.40 -14.40 5.62
CA ILE A 108 -4.22 -13.03 6.11
C ILE A 108 -5.59 -12.35 6.20
N PRO A 109 -6.02 -11.85 7.37
CA PRO A 109 -7.20 -11.01 7.47
C PRO A 109 -7.06 -9.80 6.56
N TRP A 110 -8.10 -9.48 5.79
CA TRP A 110 -8.06 -8.35 4.89
C TRP A 110 -9.41 -7.66 4.75
N PHE A 111 -9.37 -6.37 4.42
CA PHE A 111 -10.53 -5.58 4.03
C PHE A 111 -10.34 -5.05 2.61
N GLU A 112 -11.44 -4.97 1.89
CA GLU A 112 -11.52 -4.37 0.56
C GLU A 112 -12.31 -3.07 0.62
N SER A 113 -11.89 -2.09 -0.17
CA SER A 113 -12.59 -0.83 -0.33
C SER A 113 -12.62 -0.41 -1.81
N GLY A 114 -13.75 0.14 -2.22
CA GLY A 114 -13.95 0.67 -3.56
C GLY A 114 -14.90 1.87 -3.53
N VAL A 115 -14.72 2.79 -4.48
CA VAL A 115 -15.60 3.93 -4.70
C VAL A 115 -16.03 3.89 -6.17
N ALA A 116 -17.33 4.08 -6.44
CA ALA A 116 -17.85 4.09 -7.80
C ALA A 116 -17.32 5.30 -8.58
N GLU A 117 -17.11 5.16 -9.90
CA GLU A 117 -16.60 6.24 -10.76
C GLU A 117 -17.47 7.51 -10.75
N ASN A 118 -18.76 7.36 -10.45
CA ASN A 118 -19.75 8.45 -10.43
C ASN A 118 -20.16 8.90 -9.02
N ALA A 119 -19.38 8.55 -7.99
CA ALA A 119 -19.66 8.93 -6.59
C ALA A 119 -19.32 10.39 -6.30
#